data_AF-A0A5T0RAQ7-F1
#
_entry.id   AF-A0A5T0RAQ7-F1
#
_cell.length_a   1.000
_cell.length_b   1.000
_cell.length_c   1.000
_cell.angle_alpha   90.00
_cell.angle_beta   90.00
_cell.angle_gamma   90.00
#
_symmetry.space_group_name_H-M   'P 1'
#
loop_
_entity.id
_entity.type
_entity.pdbx_description
1 polymer ?
#
loop_
_entity_poly.entity_id
_entity_poly.type
_entity_poly.pdbx_seq_one_letter_code
_entity_poly.pdbx_strand_id
1 'polypeptide(L)'
;YNVEKYLKECLDSVINQTYKNLQVILVNDGSTDENSFNIAKEYTLKDERFILFDKKNGGHSSAKNVGIEYFSGEYILKNKTQILEKNSLIEFNIEGNNPYEIYTVYKSYKAFHATKDLADFIYPSIDYIIFLDSDDYWELDCIEECVKRMNDVDVLWFDYKFLNKNKATQMEIYNYAKEQIITPLQWLKRTREIGNYLFWYAWQGMIDFTFLQKINIKFINQIIHEDHHFGIALFSM
;
A
#
# COMPACT_ATOMS: atom_id res chain seq x y z
N TYR A 1 -10.11 -5.74 -3.98
CA TYR A 1 -10.79 -6.66 -4.92
C TYR A 1 -12.17 -6.97 -4.38
N ASN A 2 -13.24 -6.68 -5.11
CA ASN A 2 -14.63 -7.00 -4.71
C ASN A 2 -15.04 -6.49 -3.31
N VAL A 3 -14.78 -5.22 -3.02
CA VAL A 3 -14.99 -4.57 -1.70
C VAL A 3 -15.88 -3.33 -1.80
N GLU A 4 -16.78 -3.26 -2.79
CA GLU A 4 -17.58 -2.05 -3.06
C GLU A 4 -18.32 -1.47 -1.85
N LYS A 5 -18.68 -2.31 -0.88
CA LYS A 5 -19.38 -1.94 0.35
C LYS A 5 -18.51 -1.16 1.34
N TYR A 6 -17.21 -1.38 1.32
CA TYR A 6 -16.24 -0.86 2.31
C TYR A 6 -15.28 0.17 1.70
N LEU A 7 -15.05 0.07 0.39
CA LEU A 7 -13.99 0.82 -0.29
C LEU A 7 -14.10 2.34 -0.11
N LYS A 8 -15.32 2.92 -0.12
CA LYS A 8 -15.47 4.37 0.07
C LYS A 8 -14.98 4.83 1.44
N GLU A 9 -15.32 4.11 2.50
CA GLU A 9 -14.89 4.42 3.87
C GLU A 9 -13.37 4.28 4.02
N CYS A 10 -12.81 3.20 3.47
CA CYS A 10 -11.37 2.98 3.39
C CYS A 10 -10.68 4.19 2.72
N LEU A 11 -11.10 4.56 1.51
CA LEU A 11 -10.47 5.63 0.74
C LEU A 11 -10.69 7.03 1.34
N ASP A 12 -11.85 7.28 1.96
CA ASP A 12 -12.10 8.53 2.69
C ASP A 12 -11.15 8.66 3.88
N SER A 13 -10.81 7.57 4.58
CA SER A 13 -9.82 7.60 5.67
C SER A 13 -8.42 7.98 5.18
N VAL A 14 -8.06 7.61 3.95
CA VAL A 14 -6.78 7.96 3.32
C VAL A 14 -6.75 9.42 2.85
N ILE A 15 -7.78 9.87 2.13
CA ILE A 15 -7.85 11.25 1.61
C ILE A 15 -7.77 12.26 2.76
N ASN A 16 -8.46 11.97 3.86
CA ASN A 16 -8.64 12.90 4.96
C ASN A 16 -7.46 12.96 5.94
N GLN A 17 -6.46 12.08 5.84
CA GLN A 17 -5.28 12.05 6.72
C GLN A 17 -4.70 13.45 6.98
N THR A 18 -4.35 13.78 8.23
CA THR A 18 -3.77 15.10 8.57
C THR A 18 -2.45 15.33 7.85
N TYR A 19 -1.63 14.28 7.71
CA TYR A 19 -0.41 14.30 6.91
C TYR A 19 -0.74 14.29 5.41
N LYS A 20 -0.33 15.35 4.68
CA LYS A 20 -0.72 15.56 3.27
C LYS A 20 0.30 15.12 2.24
N ASN A 21 1.58 14.97 2.62
CA ASN A 21 2.67 14.58 1.72
C ASN A 21 2.62 13.07 1.41
N LEU A 22 1.56 12.63 0.75
CA LEU A 22 1.26 11.22 0.46
C LEU A 22 1.20 10.99 -1.04
N GLN A 23 1.62 9.79 -1.44
CA GLN A 23 1.32 9.21 -2.75
C GLN A 23 0.55 7.93 -2.51
N VAL A 24 -0.55 7.72 -3.24
CA VAL A 24 -1.45 6.59 -3.01
C VAL A 24 -1.51 5.76 -4.28
N ILE A 25 -1.12 4.50 -4.18
CA ILE A 25 -1.38 3.51 -5.20
C ILE A 25 -2.64 2.72 -4.84
N LEU A 26 -3.62 2.70 -5.75
CA LEU A 26 -4.76 1.80 -5.68
C LEU A 26 -4.56 0.70 -6.70
N VAL A 27 -4.76 -0.54 -6.29
CA VAL A 27 -4.67 -1.69 -7.21
C VAL A 27 -6.04 -2.37 -7.28
N ASN A 28 -6.73 -2.17 -8.40
CA ASN A 28 -7.86 -3.02 -8.75
C ASN A 28 -7.32 -4.38 -9.21
N ASP A 29 -7.32 -5.34 -8.30
CA ASP A 29 -6.90 -6.72 -8.55
C ASP A 29 -7.98 -7.55 -9.26
N GLY A 30 -8.50 -7.03 -10.39
CA GLY A 30 -9.45 -7.72 -11.25
C GLY A 30 -10.87 -7.83 -10.67
N SER A 31 -11.35 -6.81 -9.95
CA SER A 31 -12.69 -6.85 -9.34
C SER A 31 -13.79 -7.12 -10.38
N THR A 32 -14.73 -7.96 -10.00
CA THR A 32 -15.90 -8.38 -10.78
C THR A 32 -17.23 -7.95 -10.14
N ASP A 33 -17.19 -7.30 -8.98
CA ASP A 33 -18.36 -6.65 -8.40
C ASP A 33 -18.78 -5.44 -9.23
N GLU A 34 -19.94 -4.87 -8.91
CA GLU A 34 -20.54 -3.83 -9.74
C GLU A 34 -19.77 -2.51 -9.66
N ASN A 35 -19.20 -2.18 -8.49
CA ASN A 35 -18.75 -0.82 -8.22
C ASN A 35 -17.31 -0.63 -7.74
N SER A 36 -16.55 -1.66 -7.30
CA SER A 36 -15.20 -1.42 -6.74
C SER A 36 -14.29 -0.67 -7.70
N PHE A 37 -14.28 -1.06 -8.96
CA PHE A 37 -13.44 -0.41 -9.96
C PHE A 37 -13.90 1.02 -10.28
N ASN A 38 -15.21 1.26 -10.31
CA ASN A 38 -15.75 2.61 -10.55
C ASN A 38 -15.48 3.55 -9.37
N ILE A 39 -15.58 3.05 -8.13
CA ILE A 39 -15.20 3.80 -6.92
C ILE A 39 -13.70 4.13 -6.97
N ALA A 40 -12.84 3.17 -7.32
CA ALA A 40 -11.40 3.43 -7.42
C ALA A 40 -11.07 4.53 -8.46
N LYS A 41 -11.74 4.53 -9.63
CA LYS A 41 -11.62 5.58 -10.65
C LYS A 41 -12.10 6.94 -10.14
N GLU A 42 -13.25 6.98 -9.44
CA GLU A 42 -13.81 8.20 -8.84
C GLU A 42 -12.79 8.86 -7.90
N TYR A 43 -12.21 8.08 -6.98
CA TYR A 43 -11.22 8.60 -6.03
C TYR A 43 -9.91 9.01 -6.70
N THR A 44 -9.48 8.27 -7.73
CA THR A 44 -8.32 8.65 -8.54
C THR A 44 -8.53 9.98 -9.24
N LEU A 45 -9.75 10.27 -9.71
CA LEU A 45 -10.08 11.57 -10.31
C LEU A 45 -10.18 12.68 -9.26
N LYS A 46 -10.73 12.35 -8.08
CA LYS A 46 -10.98 13.27 -6.97
C LYS A 46 -9.68 13.85 -6.38
N ASP A 47 -8.64 13.04 -6.22
CA ASP A 47 -7.40 13.41 -5.54
C ASP A 47 -6.15 13.09 -6.40
N GLU A 48 -5.33 14.10 -6.69
CA GLU A 48 -4.16 13.96 -7.58
C GLU A 48 -3.04 13.10 -6.99
N ARG A 49 -3.05 12.83 -5.68
CA ARG A 49 -2.09 11.94 -5.02
C ARG A 49 -2.28 10.48 -5.42
N PHE A 50 -3.44 10.14 -5.97
CA PHE A 50 -3.81 8.77 -6.32
C PHE A 50 -3.31 8.38 -7.70
N ILE A 51 -2.90 7.13 -7.85
CA ILE A 51 -2.70 6.43 -9.13
C ILE A 51 -3.35 5.05 -9.03
N LEU A 52 -4.11 4.65 -10.04
CA LEU A 52 -4.87 3.40 -10.04
C LEU A 52 -4.31 2.43 -11.08
N PHE A 53 -4.01 1.22 -10.64
CA PHE A 53 -3.60 0.10 -11.48
C PHE A 53 -4.78 -0.87 -11.62
N ASP A 54 -5.25 -1.06 -12.84
CA ASP A 54 -6.20 -2.12 -13.19
C ASP A 54 -5.46 -3.30 -13.78
N LYS A 55 -5.61 -4.48 -13.16
CA LYS A 55 -4.87 -5.68 -13.56
C LYS A 55 -5.71 -6.94 -13.40
N LYS A 56 -5.23 -8.03 -13.97
CA LYS A 56 -5.80 -9.36 -13.73
C LYS A 56 -5.71 -9.74 -12.26
N ASN A 57 -6.72 -10.44 -11.75
CA ASN A 57 -6.70 -10.98 -10.40
C ASN A 57 -5.48 -11.90 -10.19
N GLY A 58 -4.66 -11.56 -9.19
CA GLY A 58 -3.49 -12.33 -8.76
C GLY A 58 -3.34 -12.44 -7.24
N GLY A 59 -4.32 -11.93 -6.47
CA GLY A 59 -4.35 -11.96 -5.01
C GLY A 59 -3.64 -10.77 -4.35
N HIS A 60 -3.75 -10.72 -3.01
CA HIS A 60 -3.22 -9.63 -2.19
C HIS A 60 -1.70 -9.43 -2.36
N SER A 61 -0.91 -10.51 -2.39
CA SER A 61 0.54 -10.45 -2.63
C SER A 61 0.86 -9.72 -3.94
N SER A 62 0.15 -10.09 -5.01
CA SER A 62 0.33 -9.50 -6.34
C SER A 62 0.00 -8.02 -6.33
N ALA A 63 -1.09 -7.63 -5.65
CA ALA A 63 -1.45 -6.21 -5.51
C ALA A 63 -0.41 -5.40 -4.71
N LYS A 64 0.08 -5.92 -3.57
CA LYS A 64 1.09 -5.23 -2.75
C LYS A 64 2.43 -5.11 -3.48
N ASN A 65 2.82 -6.15 -4.23
CA ASN A 65 4.05 -6.12 -5.02
C ASN A 65 4.00 -5.11 -6.16
N VAL A 66 2.85 -4.90 -6.83
CA VAL A 66 2.68 -3.82 -7.81
C VAL A 66 3.02 -2.45 -7.21
N GLY A 67 2.65 -2.21 -5.94
CA GLY A 67 3.02 -0.99 -5.21
C GLY A 67 4.52 -0.86 -5.00
N ILE A 68 5.18 -1.91 -4.50
CA ILE A 68 6.63 -1.92 -4.28
C ILE A 68 7.40 -1.68 -5.58
N GLU A 69 7.02 -2.38 -6.65
CA GLU A 69 7.67 -2.26 -7.97
C GLU A 69 7.42 -0.89 -8.61
N TYR A 70 6.23 -0.32 -8.46
CA TYR A 70 5.91 1.01 -8.97
C TYR A 70 6.81 2.08 -8.33
N PHE A 71 6.90 2.11 -7.00
CA PHE A 71 7.76 3.08 -6.30
C PHE A 71 9.26 2.79 -6.50
N SER A 72 9.62 1.57 -6.89
CA SER A 72 11.00 1.21 -7.29
C SER A 72 11.32 1.58 -8.74
N GLY A 73 10.36 2.10 -9.51
CA GLY A 73 10.54 2.48 -10.92
C GLY A 73 10.75 1.28 -11.85
N GLU A 74 10.22 0.10 -11.50
CA GLU A 74 10.38 -1.13 -12.31
C GLU A 74 9.49 -1.16 -13.56
N TYR A 75 8.52 -0.25 -13.67
CA TYR A 75 7.63 -0.15 -14.83
C TYR A 75 8.09 0.92 -15.82
N ILE A 76 7.63 0.80 -17.06
CA ILE A 76 7.71 1.87 -18.06
C ILE A 76 6.28 2.23 -18.44
N LEU A 77 5.82 3.41 -18.01
CA LEU A 77 4.45 3.87 -18.28
C LEU A 77 4.39 4.61 -19.62
N LYS A 78 3.68 4.03 -20.59
CA LYS A 78 3.42 4.65 -21.89
C LYS A 78 2.03 5.26 -21.91
N ASN A 79 1.98 6.58 -21.99
CA ASN A 79 0.72 7.33 -22.10
C ASN A 79 -0.05 6.95 -23.39
N LYS A 80 -1.37 6.77 -23.25
CA LYS A 80 -2.33 6.51 -24.33
C LYS A 80 -3.23 7.71 -24.62
N THR A 81 -3.37 8.62 -23.65
CA THR A 81 -4.24 9.79 -23.74
C THR A 81 -3.55 10.89 -24.54
N GLN A 82 -4.15 11.30 -25.64
CA GLN A 82 -3.56 12.32 -26.54
C GLN A 82 -3.93 13.75 -26.15
N ILE A 83 -5.06 13.93 -25.45
CA ILE A 83 -5.62 15.24 -25.13
C ILE A 83 -5.87 15.30 -23.63
N LEU A 84 -5.37 16.36 -23.00
CA LEU A 84 -5.64 16.65 -21.59
C LEU A 84 -7.04 17.29 -21.47
N GLU A 85 -8.02 16.48 -21.10
CA GLU A 85 -9.40 16.94 -20.86
C GLU A 85 -9.64 17.23 -19.38
N LYS A 86 -10.46 18.23 -19.08
CA LYS A 86 -10.86 18.51 -17.69
C LYS A 86 -11.77 17.41 -17.18
N ASN A 87 -11.58 17.04 -15.91
CA ASN A 87 -12.37 16.02 -15.22
C ASN A 87 -12.29 14.63 -15.86
N SER A 88 -11.14 14.29 -16.45
CA SER A 88 -10.87 12.97 -17.02
C SER A 88 -9.71 12.25 -16.32
N LEU A 89 -9.59 10.96 -16.61
CA LEU A 89 -8.43 10.16 -16.24
C LEU A 89 -7.48 10.06 -17.44
N ILE A 90 -6.19 10.18 -17.17
CA ILE A 90 -5.10 9.90 -18.10
C ILE A 90 -4.77 8.42 -17.99
N GLU A 91 -4.68 7.74 -19.12
CA GLU A 91 -4.46 6.31 -19.20
C GLU A 91 -3.05 5.98 -19.71
N PHE A 92 -2.40 5.04 -19.05
CA PHE A 92 -1.10 4.51 -19.41
C PHE A 92 -1.18 2.99 -19.58
N ASN A 93 -0.36 2.46 -20.49
CA ASN A 93 -0.03 1.04 -20.54
C ASN A 93 1.35 0.80 -19.91
N ILE A 94 1.61 -0.43 -19.48
CA ILE A 94 2.96 -0.89 -19.14
C ILE A 94 3.66 -1.33 -20.44
N GLU A 95 4.85 -0.79 -20.71
CA GLU A 95 5.74 -1.28 -21.75
C GLU A 95 6.79 -2.25 -21.18
N GLY A 96 7.11 -3.30 -21.95
CA GLY A 96 8.11 -4.28 -21.55
C GLY A 96 7.57 -5.30 -20.56
N ASN A 97 8.27 -5.50 -19.44
CA ASN A 97 7.95 -6.51 -18.45
C ASN A 97 6.66 -6.14 -17.70
N ASN A 98 5.62 -6.97 -17.82
CA ASN A 98 4.34 -6.80 -17.15
C ASN A 98 3.94 -8.12 -16.45
N PRO A 99 4.63 -8.49 -15.35
CA PRO A 99 4.47 -9.80 -14.72
C PRO A 99 3.11 -9.99 -14.04
N TYR A 100 2.38 -8.89 -13.80
CA TYR A 100 1.09 -8.89 -13.13
C TYR A 100 -0.11 -8.67 -14.05
N GLU A 101 0.09 -8.74 -15.37
CA GLU A 101 -0.97 -8.56 -16.37
C GLU A 101 -1.78 -7.27 -16.10
N ILE A 102 -1.08 -6.16 -15.88
CA ILE A 102 -1.67 -4.82 -15.72
C ILE A 102 -2.26 -4.39 -17.07
N TYR A 103 -3.56 -4.11 -17.09
CA TYR A 103 -4.30 -3.72 -18.29
C TYR A 103 -4.18 -2.24 -18.57
N THR A 104 -4.39 -1.40 -17.55
CA THR A 104 -4.34 0.07 -17.66
C THR A 104 -3.96 0.67 -16.32
N VAL A 105 -3.17 1.75 -16.37
CA VAL A 105 -2.87 2.61 -15.22
C VAL A 105 -3.56 3.96 -15.43
N TYR A 106 -4.21 4.47 -14.40
CA TYR A 106 -5.00 5.69 -14.43
C TYR A 106 -4.41 6.75 -13.50
N LYS A 107 -4.31 7.99 -13.99
CA LYS A 107 -3.92 9.16 -13.21
C LYS A 107 -4.92 10.30 -13.42
N SER A 108 -5.18 11.11 -12.41
CA SER A 108 -6.03 12.30 -12.58
C SER A 108 -5.41 13.29 -13.57
N TYR A 109 -6.24 13.93 -14.42
CA TYR A 109 -5.81 15.07 -15.22
C TYR A 109 -5.18 16.20 -14.38
N LYS A 110 -5.56 16.30 -13.10
CA LYS A 110 -5.06 17.32 -12.16
C LYS A 110 -3.54 17.26 -11.95
N ALA A 111 -2.93 16.08 -12.15
CA ALA A 111 -1.50 15.89 -12.02
C ALA A 111 -0.67 16.48 -13.20
N PHE A 112 -1.33 17.06 -14.21
CA PHE A 112 -0.67 17.58 -15.42
C PHE A 112 -1.13 19.02 -15.69
N HIS A 113 -0.20 19.90 -16.06
CA HIS A 113 -0.50 21.31 -16.37
C HIS A 113 -0.73 21.55 -17.87
N ALA A 114 -0.08 20.76 -18.73
CA ALA A 114 -0.21 20.82 -20.18
C ALA A 114 -0.07 19.43 -20.82
N THR A 115 -0.56 19.28 -22.05
CA THR A 115 -0.47 18.02 -22.82
C THR A 115 0.96 17.50 -22.98
N LYS A 116 1.95 18.40 -23.03
CA LYS A 116 3.37 18.02 -23.10
C LYS A 116 3.84 17.25 -21.86
N ASP A 117 3.27 17.54 -20.69
CA ASP A 117 3.65 16.91 -19.41
C ASP A 117 3.26 15.43 -19.39
N LEU A 118 2.35 15.01 -20.28
CA LEU A 118 1.95 13.62 -20.41
C LEU A 118 3.08 12.71 -20.93
N ALA A 119 4.13 13.29 -21.54
CA ALA A 119 5.31 12.55 -22.00
C ALA A 119 6.37 12.36 -20.90
N ASP A 120 6.36 13.21 -19.87
CA ASP A 120 7.41 13.33 -18.85
C ASP A 120 6.92 12.83 -17.47
N PHE A 121 6.14 11.75 -17.42
CA PHE A 121 5.66 11.22 -16.13
C PHE A 121 6.83 10.61 -15.34
N ILE A 122 7.12 11.17 -14.17
CA ILE A 122 8.20 10.72 -13.29
C ILE A 122 7.58 9.98 -12.10
N TYR A 123 8.20 8.84 -11.73
CA TYR A 123 7.86 8.12 -10.51
C TYR A 123 8.08 9.01 -9.29
N PRO A 124 7.10 9.10 -8.36
CA PRO A 124 7.34 9.82 -7.13
C PRO A 124 8.41 9.11 -6.29
N SER A 125 9.34 9.88 -5.74
CA SER A 125 10.24 9.41 -4.68
C SER A 125 9.46 9.32 -3.38
N ILE A 126 9.64 8.24 -2.62
CA ILE A 126 9.04 8.06 -1.30
C ILE A 126 10.11 7.70 -0.27
N ASP A 127 9.93 8.18 0.95
CA ASP A 127 10.79 7.82 2.08
C ASP A 127 10.30 6.53 2.74
N TYR A 128 8.97 6.39 2.87
CA TYR A 128 8.32 5.29 3.58
C TYR A 128 7.20 4.67 2.76
N ILE A 129 6.98 3.37 2.95
CA ILE A 129 5.83 2.64 2.39
C ILE A 129 4.97 2.05 3.50
N ILE A 130 3.67 2.09 3.30
CA ILE A 130 2.65 1.53 4.20
C ILE A 130 1.54 0.89 3.35
N PHE A 131 0.99 -0.23 3.81
CA PHE A 131 -0.10 -0.93 3.12
C PHE A 131 -1.40 -0.78 3.91
N LEU A 132 -2.53 -0.76 3.20
CA LEU A 132 -3.87 -0.74 3.76
C LEU A 132 -4.73 -1.74 3.00
N ASP A 133 -5.41 -2.63 3.72
CA ASP A 133 -6.41 -3.50 3.11
C ASP A 133 -7.68 -2.71 2.79
N SER A 134 -8.31 -3.03 1.66
CA SER A 134 -9.35 -2.20 1.04
C SER A 134 -10.72 -2.22 1.75
N ASP A 135 -10.81 -2.98 2.83
CA ASP A 135 -11.93 -3.09 3.77
C ASP A 135 -11.57 -2.65 5.20
N ASP A 136 -10.37 -2.11 5.41
CA ASP A 136 -9.93 -1.44 6.63
C ASP A 136 -9.85 0.08 6.44
N TYR A 137 -9.68 0.81 7.54
CA TYR A 137 -9.47 2.25 7.53
C TYR A 137 -8.52 2.72 8.63
N TRP A 138 -7.92 3.89 8.43
CA TRP A 138 -7.05 4.51 9.42
C TRP A 138 -7.75 5.59 10.25
N GLU A 139 -7.29 5.78 11.48
CA GLU A 139 -7.58 6.99 12.26
C GLU A 139 -7.00 8.23 11.55
N LEU A 140 -7.57 9.40 11.81
CA LEU A 140 -7.33 10.63 11.03
C LEU A 140 -5.85 11.10 11.01
N ASP A 141 -5.11 10.83 12.08
CA ASP A 141 -3.71 11.22 12.28
C ASP A 141 -2.74 10.04 12.18
N CYS A 142 -3.21 8.85 11.77
CA CYS A 142 -2.42 7.62 11.73
C CYS A 142 -1.08 7.79 10.98
N ILE A 143 -1.11 8.37 9.78
CA ILE A 143 0.14 8.53 9.00
C ILE A 143 1.05 9.59 9.61
N GLU A 144 0.49 10.65 10.18
CA GLU A 144 1.28 11.67 10.87
C GLU A 144 2.02 11.08 12.08
N GLU A 145 1.33 10.26 12.87
CA GLU A 145 1.90 9.57 14.03
C GLU A 145 2.94 8.51 13.62
N CYS A 146 2.75 7.86 12.47
CA CYS A 146 3.74 6.95 11.91
C CYS A 146 5.02 7.68 11.50
N VAL A 147 4.90 8.75 10.71
CA VAL A 147 6.05 9.53 10.22
C VAL A 147 6.89 10.08 11.38
N LYS A 148 6.25 10.55 12.47
CA LYS A 148 6.94 11.03 13.68
C LYS A 148 7.82 9.95 14.35
N ARG A 149 7.49 8.67 14.16
CA ARG A 149 8.13 7.52 14.83
C ARG A 149 9.05 6.71 13.93
N MET A 150 9.20 7.07 12.66
CA MET A 150 10.16 6.44 11.74
C MET A 150 11.61 6.86 12.01
N ASN A 151 11.84 7.87 12.84
CA ASN A 151 13.20 8.30 13.14
C ASN A 151 13.99 7.19 13.86
N ASP A 152 15.18 6.90 13.35
CA ASP A 152 16.10 5.87 13.86
C ASP A 152 15.57 4.41 13.82
N VAL A 153 14.56 4.12 13.00
CA VAL A 153 14.06 2.75 12.79
C VAL A 153 13.83 2.44 11.32
N ASP A 154 14.10 1.19 10.93
CA ASP A 154 13.83 0.70 9.57
C ASP A 154 12.35 0.31 9.37
N VAL A 155 11.70 -0.08 10.46
CA VAL A 155 10.35 -0.66 10.47
C VAL A 155 9.59 -0.16 11.69
N LEU A 156 8.46 0.50 11.45
CA LEU A 156 7.47 0.82 12.47
C LEU A 156 6.39 -0.26 12.51
N TRP A 157 6.02 -0.65 13.72
CA TRP A 157 4.93 -1.58 14.00
C TRP A 157 3.95 -0.92 14.95
N PHE A 158 2.68 -0.82 14.55
CA PHE A 158 1.64 -0.20 15.35
C PHE A 158 0.47 -1.14 15.58
N ASP A 159 -0.37 -0.78 16.54
CA ASP A 159 -1.52 -1.59 16.95
C ASP A 159 -2.78 -1.25 16.15
N TYR A 160 -3.80 -2.11 16.26
CA TYR A 160 -5.07 -1.97 15.59
C TYR A 160 -6.24 -2.42 16.47
N LYS A 161 -7.47 -2.10 16.07
CA LYS A 161 -8.66 -2.53 16.79
C LYS A 161 -9.64 -3.19 15.84
N PHE A 162 -10.20 -4.32 16.26
CA PHE A 162 -11.29 -4.92 15.52
C PHE A 162 -12.59 -4.19 15.76
N LEU A 163 -13.29 -3.87 14.68
CA LEU A 163 -14.68 -3.41 14.77
C LEU A 163 -15.58 -4.60 15.08
N ASN A 164 -16.39 -4.46 16.12
CA ASN A 164 -17.42 -5.43 16.52
C ASN A 164 -16.90 -6.85 16.88
N LYS A 165 -15.61 -6.99 17.23
CA LYS A 165 -15.05 -8.24 17.76
C LYS A 165 -14.18 -7.94 18.96
N ASN A 166 -14.31 -8.78 19.99
CA ASN A 166 -13.39 -8.74 21.13
C ASN A 166 -12.30 -9.80 20.92
N LYS A 167 -11.26 -9.44 20.17
CA LYS A 167 -10.09 -10.29 19.89
C LYS A 167 -8.83 -9.56 20.30
N ALA A 168 -7.88 -10.30 20.85
CA ALA A 168 -6.59 -9.74 21.21
C ALA A 168 -5.86 -9.23 19.97
N THR A 169 -5.22 -8.08 20.09
CA THR A 169 -4.37 -7.50 19.05
C THR A 169 -3.01 -8.20 19.04
N GLN A 170 -2.21 -7.97 17.99
CA GLN A 170 -0.87 -8.54 17.94
C GLN A 170 0.02 -7.93 19.03
N MET A 171 -0.12 -6.64 19.35
CA MET A 171 0.63 -6.00 20.44
C MET A 171 0.27 -6.57 21.81
N GLU A 172 -0.99 -6.89 22.05
CA GLU A 172 -1.45 -7.56 23.27
C GLU A 172 -0.87 -8.98 23.38
N ILE A 173 -0.87 -9.75 22.29
CA ILE A 173 -0.26 -11.09 22.23
C ILE A 173 1.25 -11.02 22.51
N TYR A 174 1.93 -10.00 21.97
CA TYR A 174 3.36 -9.79 22.19
C TYR A 174 3.71 -9.11 23.50
N ASN A 175 2.70 -8.68 24.27
CA ASN A 175 2.84 -7.95 25.53
C ASN A 175 3.69 -6.66 25.38
N TYR A 176 3.50 -5.95 24.26
CA TYR A 176 4.07 -4.62 24.03
C TYR A 176 3.07 -3.54 24.43
N ALA A 177 3.06 -3.18 25.72
CA ALA A 177 2.14 -2.18 26.26
C ALA A 177 2.64 -0.72 26.16
N LYS A 178 3.91 -0.52 25.75
CA LYS A 178 4.55 0.78 25.64
C LYS A 178 5.42 0.82 24.39
N GLU A 179 5.45 2.00 23.78
CA GLU A 179 6.36 2.33 22.69
C GLU A 179 7.82 2.05 23.10
N GLN A 180 8.55 1.34 22.24
CA GLN A 180 9.94 1.01 22.41
C GLN A 180 10.56 0.60 21.07
N ILE A 181 11.87 0.73 20.96
CA ILE A 181 12.64 0.19 19.84
C ILE A 181 13.14 -1.19 20.21
N ILE A 182 12.95 -2.17 19.32
CA ILE A 182 13.42 -3.54 19.50
C ILE A 182 14.34 -3.93 18.34
N THR A 183 15.33 -4.75 18.64
CA THR A 183 16.18 -5.40 17.64
C THR A 183 15.52 -6.68 17.11
N PRO A 184 15.91 -7.16 15.91
CA PRO A 184 15.48 -8.47 15.39
C PRO A 184 15.67 -9.62 16.39
N LEU A 185 16.79 -9.62 17.12
CA LEU A 185 17.08 -10.64 18.14
C LEU A 185 16.12 -10.56 19.34
N GLN A 186 15.73 -9.35 19.77
CA GLN A 186 14.75 -9.18 20.85
C GLN A 186 13.37 -9.61 20.40
N TRP A 187 12.95 -9.25 19.17
CA TRP A 187 11.71 -9.73 18.58
C TRP A 187 11.68 -11.26 18.53
N LEU A 188 12.71 -11.91 17.96
CA LEU A 188 12.77 -13.36 17.83
C LEU A 188 12.73 -14.08 19.19
N LYS A 189 13.45 -13.55 20.20
CA LYS A 189 13.40 -14.09 21.57
C LYS A 189 11.99 -14.00 22.15
N ARG A 190 11.32 -12.86 21.98
CA ARG A 190 9.95 -12.65 22.44
C ARG A 190 8.97 -13.60 21.74
N THR A 191 9.04 -13.72 20.42
CA THR A 191 8.24 -14.67 19.60
C THR A 191 8.39 -16.09 20.13
N ARG A 192 9.63 -16.53 20.40
CA ARG A 192 9.92 -17.86 20.96
C ARG A 192 9.35 -18.05 22.37
N GLU A 193 9.44 -17.04 23.23
CA GLU A 193 8.93 -17.09 24.60
C GLU A 193 7.40 -17.19 24.66
N ILE A 194 6.70 -16.49 23.76
CA ILE A 194 5.25 -16.55 23.64
C ILE A 194 4.79 -17.89 23.03
N GLY A 195 5.65 -18.52 22.22
CA GLY A 195 5.32 -19.73 21.48
C GLY A 195 4.35 -19.47 20.32
N ASN A 196 4.26 -18.23 19.84
CA ASN A 196 3.44 -17.86 18.70
C ASN A 196 4.33 -17.64 17.46
N TYR A 197 4.23 -18.55 16.49
CA TYR A 197 4.99 -18.48 15.23
C TYR A 197 4.20 -17.82 14.09
N LEU A 198 2.99 -17.31 14.38
CA LEU A 198 2.21 -16.52 13.45
C LEU A 198 2.50 -15.04 13.68
N PHE A 199 2.90 -14.34 12.62
CA PHE A 199 3.24 -12.93 12.67
C PHE A 199 2.80 -12.22 11.39
N TRP A 200 1.52 -11.87 11.30
CA TRP A 200 0.97 -11.10 10.17
C TRP A 200 1.50 -9.67 10.25
N TYR A 201 2.30 -9.22 9.29
CA TYR A 201 2.73 -7.82 9.18
C TYR A 201 2.62 -7.41 7.71
N ALA A 202 1.56 -6.67 7.38
CA ALA A 202 1.40 -6.01 6.09
C ALA A 202 0.70 -4.66 6.25
N TRP A 203 -0.46 -4.61 6.91
CA TRP A 203 -1.25 -3.39 7.07
C TRP A 203 -1.04 -2.66 8.42
N GLN A 204 -0.29 -3.28 9.34
CA GLN A 204 -0.07 -2.81 10.71
C GLN A 204 1.31 -2.13 10.91
N GLY A 205 1.85 -1.49 9.88
CA GLY A 205 3.17 -0.88 9.99
C GLY A 205 3.59 -0.03 8.81
N MET A 206 4.70 0.67 8.99
CA MET A 206 5.34 1.51 7.99
C MET A 206 6.81 1.10 7.87
N ILE A 207 7.35 1.11 6.66
CA ILE A 207 8.69 0.59 6.36
C ILE A 207 9.50 1.68 5.69
N ASP A 208 10.75 1.86 6.11
CA ASP A 208 11.74 2.65 5.36
C ASP A 208 11.93 2.03 3.97
N PHE A 209 11.65 2.82 2.93
CA PHE A 209 11.62 2.30 1.58
C PHE A 209 13.03 1.96 1.07
N THR A 210 14.05 2.70 1.50
CA THR A 210 15.45 2.41 1.17
C THR A 210 15.89 1.09 1.81
N PHE A 211 15.49 0.85 3.06
CA PHE A 211 15.70 -0.43 3.76
C PHE A 211 15.00 -1.57 3.03
N LEU A 212 13.72 -1.40 2.65
CA LEU A 212 12.96 -2.42 1.93
C LEU A 212 13.62 -2.79 0.60
N GLN A 213 14.09 -1.80 -0.16
CA GLN A 213 14.84 -2.01 -1.40
C GLN A 213 16.15 -2.76 -1.17
N LYS A 214 16.87 -2.44 -0.09
CA LYS A 214 18.15 -3.07 0.27
C LYS A 214 17.99 -4.55 0.61
N ILE A 215 16.95 -4.92 1.35
CA ILE A 215 16.70 -6.33 1.72
C ILE A 215 16.03 -7.12 0.59
N ASN A 216 15.43 -6.43 -0.40
CA ASN A 216 14.87 -7.00 -1.62
C ASN A 216 13.89 -8.16 -1.39
N ILE A 217 12.97 -7.99 -0.44
CA ILE A 217 11.89 -8.96 -0.19
C ILE A 217 10.60 -8.54 -0.89
N LYS A 218 9.83 -9.52 -1.37
CA LYS A 218 8.51 -9.34 -1.98
C LYS A 218 7.50 -10.25 -1.29
N PHE A 219 6.21 -9.91 -1.38
CA PHE A 219 5.15 -10.82 -0.94
C PHE A 219 5.12 -12.05 -1.83
N ILE A 220 5.09 -13.24 -1.24
CA ILE A 220 5.07 -14.49 -2.01
C ILE A 220 3.69 -14.64 -2.67
N ASN A 221 3.67 -14.87 -3.99
CA ASN A 221 2.43 -15.02 -4.75
C ASN A 221 1.74 -16.37 -4.44
N GLN A 222 0.41 -16.39 -4.54
CA GLN A 222 -0.42 -17.61 -4.46
C GLN A 222 -0.36 -18.40 -3.14
N ILE A 223 0.14 -17.79 -2.07
CA ILE A 223 0.01 -18.35 -0.72
C ILE A 223 -1.07 -17.60 0.06
N ILE A 224 -1.80 -18.34 0.89
CA ILE A 224 -2.72 -17.76 1.87
C ILE A 224 -1.87 -17.24 3.03
N HIS A 225 -2.22 -16.08 3.60
CA HIS A 225 -1.50 -15.47 4.72
C HIS A 225 -0.06 -15.06 4.36
N GLU A 226 0.09 -14.42 3.19
CA GLU A 226 1.38 -13.98 2.66
C GLU A 226 2.11 -12.98 3.57
N ASP A 227 1.33 -12.21 4.32
CA ASP A 227 1.76 -11.20 5.27
C ASP A 227 2.48 -11.80 6.48
N HIS A 228 2.26 -13.08 6.78
CA HIS A 228 3.06 -13.79 7.77
C HIS A 228 4.50 -13.98 7.31
N HIS A 229 4.69 -14.44 6.08
CA HIS A 229 6.02 -14.67 5.53
C HIS A 229 6.77 -13.35 5.33
N PHE A 230 6.09 -12.36 4.77
CA PHE A 230 6.67 -11.02 4.59
C PHE A 230 7.07 -10.40 5.93
N GLY A 231 6.19 -10.47 6.93
CA GLY A 231 6.46 -9.96 8.27
C GLY A 231 7.66 -10.63 8.95
N ILE A 232 7.69 -11.96 8.95
CA ILE A 232 8.81 -12.72 9.54
C ILE A 232 10.12 -12.36 8.83
N ALA A 233 10.12 -12.33 7.50
CA ALA A 233 11.31 -11.95 6.73
C ALA A 233 11.77 -10.55 7.13
N LEU A 234 10.87 -9.56 7.11
CA LEU A 234 11.17 -8.17 7.42
C LEU A 234 11.75 -7.98 8.83
N PHE A 235 11.19 -8.63 9.85
CA PHE A 235 11.62 -8.48 11.25
C PHE A 235 12.85 -9.33 11.61
N SER A 236 13.31 -10.18 10.68
CA SER A 236 14.49 -11.03 10.86
C SER A 236 15.78 -10.47 10.25
N MET A 237 15.70 -9.41 9.45
CA MET A 237 16.83 -8.80 8.73
C MET A 237 17.65 -7.84 9.59
#